data_AF-A0AA42BQP5-F1
#
_entry.id   AF-A0AA42BQP5-F1
#
_cell.length_a   1.000
_cell.length_b   1.000
_cell.length_c   1.000
_cell.angle_alpha   90.00
_cell.angle_beta   90.00
_cell.angle_gamma   90.00
#
_symmetry.space_group_name_H-M   'P 1'
#
loop_
_entity.id
_entity.type
_entity.pdbx_description
1 polymer ?
#
loop_
_entity_poly.entity_id
_entity_poly.type
_entity_poly.pdbx_seq_one_letter_code
_entity_poly.pdbx_strand_id
1 'polypeptide(L)'
;MKLSSLLSLSAAALLAGCTGSYTPKETDIVEKHGTYQNAGRLKEFLDHVEAGKKDHIRLVRYTKEGDPVLQDLSFDGKIISYAEDATYDKYGGGKSEQICKSLQLDSQKQAYILTGCSKNEEIAVFPFPGVLD
;
A
#
# COMPACT_ATOMS: atom_id res chain seq x y z
N MET A 1 -28.63 -61.28 -2.76
CA MET A 1 -28.65 -60.10 -3.65
C MET A 1 -29.45 -58.98 -2.99
N LYS A 2 -28.82 -57.79 -2.90
CA LYS A 2 -29.30 -56.42 -2.58
C LYS A 2 -28.15 -55.76 -1.81
N LEU A 3 -27.05 -55.41 -2.51
CA LEU A 3 -26.85 -54.20 -3.31
C LEU A 3 -26.97 -52.91 -2.47
N SER A 4 -25.84 -52.57 -1.83
CA SER A 4 -25.13 -51.28 -1.83
C SER A 4 -25.88 -49.94 -1.76
N SER A 5 -25.15 -48.96 -1.18
CA SER A 5 -25.06 -47.55 -1.61
C SER A 5 -25.95 -46.55 -0.85
N LEU A 6 -25.52 -45.40 -0.32
CA LEU A 6 -24.23 -44.69 -0.20
C LEU A 6 -24.46 -43.66 0.92
N LEU A 7 -23.67 -43.64 2.00
CA LEU A 7 -23.64 -42.49 2.91
C LEU A 7 -22.91 -41.36 2.20
N SER A 8 -23.61 -40.30 1.82
CA SER A 8 -22.99 -39.09 1.27
C SER A 8 -22.27 -38.35 2.39
N LEU A 9 -20.97 -38.61 2.54
CA LEU A 9 -20.10 -37.84 3.41
C LEU A 9 -19.70 -36.56 2.66
N SER A 10 -20.57 -35.54 2.71
CA SER A 10 -20.23 -34.20 2.27
C SER A 10 -19.27 -33.58 3.29
N ALA A 11 -17.99 -33.91 3.18
CA ALA A 11 -16.93 -33.18 3.88
C ALA A 11 -16.86 -31.78 3.26
N ALA A 12 -17.46 -30.80 3.93
CA ALA A 12 -17.29 -29.39 3.61
C ALA A 12 -15.80 -29.06 3.79
N ALA A 13 -15.08 -28.96 2.66
CA ALA A 13 -13.73 -28.46 2.63
C ALA A 13 -13.77 -26.99 3.07
N LEU A 14 -13.48 -26.74 4.35
CA LEU A 14 -13.13 -25.43 4.85
C LEU A 14 -11.80 -25.05 4.18
N LEU A 15 -11.90 -24.44 2.99
CA LEU A 15 -10.82 -23.68 2.39
C LEU A 15 -10.57 -22.48 3.32
N ALA A 16 -9.81 -22.70 4.39
CA ALA A 16 -9.12 -21.64 5.09
C ALA A 16 -8.08 -21.09 4.10
N GLY A 17 -8.54 -20.18 3.22
CA GLY A 17 -7.62 -19.36 2.45
C GLY A 17 -6.83 -18.55 3.46
N CYS A 18 -5.55 -18.88 3.63
CA CYS A 18 -4.61 -18.02 4.33
C CYS A 18 -4.46 -16.75 3.49
N THR A 19 -5.36 -15.78 3.68
CA THR A 19 -5.04 -14.40 3.32
C THR A 19 -3.94 -13.99 4.28
N GLY A 20 -2.74 -13.72 3.75
CA GLY A 20 -1.69 -13.14 4.58
C GLY A 20 -2.26 -11.87 5.20
N SER A 21 -2.21 -11.75 6.52
CA SER A 21 -2.57 -10.49 7.17
C SER A 21 -1.29 -9.67 7.35
N TYR A 22 -1.32 -8.41 6.93
CA TYR A 22 -0.27 -7.47 7.27
C TYR A 22 -0.64 -6.78 8.60
N THR A 23 0.31 -6.78 9.54
CA THR A 23 0.19 -6.01 10.78
C THR A 23 1.02 -4.74 10.64
N PRO A 24 0.40 -3.54 10.65
CA PRO A 24 1.14 -2.29 10.58
C PRO A 24 2.16 -2.13 11.71
N LYS A 25 3.31 -1.57 11.38
CA LYS A 25 4.33 -1.17 12.35
C LYS A 25 3.99 0.18 12.95
N GLU A 26 4.57 0.51 14.10
CA GLU A 26 4.36 1.80 14.78
C GLU A 26 4.75 3.01 13.93
N THR A 27 5.65 2.84 12.95
CA THR A 27 6.09 3.90 12.03
C THR A 27 5.31 3.94 10.72
N ASP A 28 4.45 2.96 10.46
CA ASP A 28 3.68 2.90 9.22
C ASP A 28 2.63 4.01 9.22
N ILE A 29 2.51 4.70 8.08
CA ILE A 29 1.46 5.69 7.85
C ILE A 29 0.24 4.94 7.37
N VAL A 30 -0.76 4.82 8.23
CA VAL A 30 -1.94 3.98 7.95
C VAL A 30 -3.12 4.86 7.56
N GLU A 31 -3.74 4.55 6.43
CA GLU A 31 -5.07 5.03 6.06
C GLU A 31 -6.04 3.86 6.05
N LYS A 32 -7.09 3.98 6.87
CA LYS A 32 -8.16 2.99 6.94
C LYS A 32 -9.51 3.69 6.96
N HIS A 33 -10.17 3.71 5.79
CA HIS A 33 -11.51 4.24 5.60
C HIS A 33 -11.68 5.67 6.14
N GLY A 34 -10.71 6.54 5.84
CA GLY A 34 -10.66 7.93 6.28
C GLY A 34 -10.11 8.15 7.70
N THR A 35 -9.69 7.09 8.39
CA THR A 35 -8.93 7.20 9.65
C THR A 35 -7.44 7.12 9.37
N TYR A 36 -6.66 7.99 10.02
CA TYR A 36 -5.23 8.12 9.79
C TYR A 36 -4.41 7.83 11.05
N GLN A 37 -3.30 7.12 10.90
CA GLN A 37 -2.29 6.94 11.95
C GLN A 37 -0.93 7.38 11.43
N ASN A 38 -0.13 7.99 12.31
CA ASN A 38 1.22 8.46 12.02
C ASN A 38 1.34 9.41 10.81
N ALA A 39 0.27 10.13 10.46
CA ALA A 39 0.25 11.01 9.29
C ALA A 39 1.37 12.07 9.29
N GLY A 40 1.83 12.49 10.48
CA GLY A 40 2.99 13.40 10.63
C GLY A 40 4.27 12.89 9.97
N ARG A 41 4.48 11.56 9.86
CA ARG A 41 5.65 11.00 9.17
C ARG A 41 5.67 11.30 7.68
N LEU A 42 4.51 11.47 7.04
CA LEU A 42 4.47 11.89 5.63
C LEU A 42 5.05 13.30 5.48
N LYS A 43 4.64 14.22 6.37
CA LYS A 43 5.16 15.59 6.37
C LYS A 43 6.67 15.61 6.62
N GLU A 44 7.15 14.90 7.62
CA GLU A 44 8.59 14.81 7.90
C GLU A 44 9.39 14.23 6.73
N PHE A 45 8.85 13.21 6.04
CA PHE A 45 9.47 12.65 4.85
C PHE A 45 9.56 13.67 3.73
N LEU A 46 8.49 14.44 3.48
CA LEU A 46 8.48 15.51 2.48
C LEU A 46 9.52 16.60 2.82
N ASP A 47 9.57 17.02 4.08
CA ASP A 47 10.56 17.99 4.56
C ASP A 47 11.99 17.45 4.38
N HIS A 48 12.23 16.15 4.59
CA HIS A 48 13.51 15.50 4.32
C HIS A 48 13.84 15.41 2.83
N VAL A 49 12.87 15.10 1.97
CA VAL A 49 13.05 15.09 0.51
C VAL A 49 13.45 16.47 0.02
N GLU A 50 12.76 17.52 0.46
CA GLU A 50 13.08 18.91 0.12
C GLU A 50 14.49 19.32 0.61
N ALA A 51 14.88 18.87 1.81
CA ALA A 51 16.20 19.12 2.37
C ALA A 51 17.32 18.24 1.77
N GLY A 52 17.02 17.33 0.83
CA GLY A 52 18.01 16.38 0.29
C GLY A 52 18.49 15.33 1.32
N LYS A 53 17.75 15.15 2.41
CA LYS A 53 18.09 14.22 3.50
C LYS A 53 17.44 12.86 3.24
N LYS A 54 18.24 11.80 3.37
CA LYS A 54 17.77 10.42 3.23
C LYS A 54 16.67 10.11 4.24
N ASP A 55 15.60 9.49 3.77
CA ASP A 55 14.51 9.01 4.61
C ASP A 55 13.74 7.86 3.94
N HIS A 56 12.96 7.12 4.73
CA HIS A 56 12.08 6.06 4.29
C HIS A 56 10.74 6.16 5.02
N ILE A 57 9.67 5.92 4.28
CA ILE A 57 8.33 5.73 4.82
C ILE A 57 7.66 4.52 4.19
N ARG A 58 6.74 3.93 4.95
CA ARG A 58 5.78 2.94 4.47
C ARG A 58 4.38 3.47 4.69
N LEU A 59 3.59 3.44 3.62
CA LEU A 59 2.19 3.77 3.63
C LEU A 59 1.39 2.49 3.51
N VAL A 60 0.34 2.37 4.31
CA VAL A 60 -0.54 1.21 4.36
C VAL A 60 -1.95 1.72 4.16
N ARG A 61 -2.55 1.41 3.01
CA ARG A 61 -3.95 1.71 2.74
C ARG A 61 -4.77 0.44 2.84
N TYR A 62 -5.91 0.51 3.48
CA TYR A 62 -6.89 -0.56 3.45
C TYR A 62 -7.91 -0.35 2.32
N THR A 63 -8.16 -1.39 1.51
CA THR A 63 -9.25 -1.43 0.54
C THR A 63 -10.61 -1.32 1.23
N LYS A 64 -11.68 -1.16 0.47
CA LYS A 64 -13.04 -1.12 1.01
C LYS A 64 -13.39 -2.42 1.76
N GLU A 65 -12.87 -3.54 1.27
CA GLU A 65 -13.01 -4.89 1.81
C GLU A 65 -12.17 -5.10 3.09
N GLY A 66 -11.18 -4.22 3.32
CA GLY A 66 -10.32 -4.26 4.50
C GLY A 66 -8.99 -4.98 4.28
N ASP A 67 -8.58 -5.18 3.04
CA ASP A 67 -7.28 -5.76 2.71
C ASP A 67 -6.21 -4.66 2.55
N PRO A 68 -4.98 -4.85 3.05
CA PRO A 68 -3.96 -3.82 2.97
C PRO A 68 -3.23 -3.81 1.62
N VAL A 69 -2.89 -2.61 1.15
CA VAL A 69 -1.98 -2.34 0.04
C VAL A 69 -0.85 -1.46 0.58
N LEU A 70 0.39 -1.89 0.38
CA LEU A 70 1.57 -1.23 0.93
C LEU A 70 2.27 -0.42 -0.16
N GLN A 71 2.73 0.79 0.17
CA GLN A 71 3.64 1.58 -0.64
C GLN A 71 4.87 1.95 0.19
N ASP A 72 6.05 1.53 -0.24
CA ASP A 72 7.32 1.94 0.35
C ASP A 72 7.98 3.01 -0.52
N LEU A 73 8.35 4.13 0.10
CA LEU A 73 9.12 5.20 -0.53
C LEU A 73 10.44 5.34 0.22
N SER A 74 11.55 5.20 -0.49
CA SER A 74 12.91 5.46 0.03
C SER A 74 13.57 6.54 -0.80
N PHE A 75 13.92 7.65 -0.16
CA PHE A 75 14.68 8.73 -0.79
C PHE A 75 16.15 8.62 -0.40
N ASP A 76 17.04 8.55 -1.40
CA ASP A 76 18.48 8.39 -1.17
C ASP A 76 19.26 9.72 -1.13
N GLY A 77 18.55 10.84 -1.14
CA GLY A 77 19.10 12.20 -1.26
C GLY A 77 19.09 12.73 -2.70
N LYS A 78 18.70 11.91 -3.70
CA LYS A 78 18.62 12.30 -5.11
C LYS A 78 17.39 11.76 -5.82
N ILE A 79 17.08 10.48 -5.62
CA ILE A 79 15.99 9.77 -6.30
C ILE A 79 15.13 9.03 -5.27
N ILE A 80 13.89 8.71 -5.68
CA ILE A 80 12.94 7.98 -4.86
C ILE A 80 12.80 6.56 -5.43
N SER A 81 13.15 5.56 -4.64
CA SER A 81 12.77 4.17 -4.89
C SER A 81 11.37 3.94 -4.36
N TYR A 82 10.46 3.52 -5.24
CA TYR A 82 9.08 3.19 -4.95
C TYR A 82 8.86 1.68 -5.07
N ALA A 83 8.18 1.09 -4.08
CA ALA A 83 7.67 -0.27 -4.17
C ALA A 83 6.20 -0.33 -3.74
N GLU A 84 5.36 -0.97 -4.52
CA GLU A 84 3.99 -1.34 -4.16
C GLU A 84 3.91 -2.84 -3.88
N ASP A 85 3.23 -3.21 -2.80
CA ASP A 85 2.88 -4.60 -2.49
C ASP A 85 1.38 -4.71 -2.26
N ALA A 86 0.67 -5.19 -3.28
CA ALA A 86 -0.76 -5.47 -3.24
C ALA A 86 -1.05 -6.96 -2.98
N THR A 87 -0.05 -7.77 -2.61
CA THR A 87 -0.23 -9.23 -2.43
C THR A 87 -1.09 -9.62 -1.23
N TYR A 88 -1.35 -8.66 -0.33
CA TYR A 88 -2.25 -8.81 0.79
C TYR A 88 -3.72 -8.51 0.45
N ASP A 89 -3.97 -7.87 -0.70
CA ASP A 89 -5.30 -7.68 -1.26
C ASP A 89 -5.71 -8.90 -2.05
N LYS A 90 -6.80 -9.54 -1.63
CA LYS A 90 -7.32 -10.76 -2.24
C LYS A 90 -7.70 -10.56 -3.71
N TYR A 91 -8.07 -9.33 -4.08
CA TYR A 91 -8.38 -8.93 -5.45
C TYR A 91 -7.30 -8.03 -6.06
N GLY A 92 -6.19 -7.85 -5.34
CA GLY A 92 -5.11 -6.95 -5.69
C GLY A 92 -4.17 -7.50 -6.74
N GLY A 93 -3.15 -6.70 -7.03
CA GLY A 93 -2.05 -7.05 -7.91
C GLY A 93 -0.91 -7.79 -7.21
N GLY A 94 0.21 -7.90 -7.93
CA GLY A 94 1.46 -8.39 -7.38
C GLY A 94 2.26 -7.29 -6.69
N LYS A 95 3.58 -7.44 -6.74
CA LYS A 95 4.52 -6.40 -6.34
C LYS A 95 4.97 -5.60 -7.55
N SER A 96 5.18 -4.31 -7.39
CA SER A 96 5.76 -3.47 -8.42
C SER A 96 6.82 -2.55 -7.83
N GLU A 97 7.88 -2.28 -8.60
CA GLU A 97 8.95 -1.38 -8.19
C GLU A 97 9.27 -0.41 -9.31
N GLN A 98 9.54 0.85 -8.94
CA GLN A 98 9.93 1.92 -9.85
C GLN A 98 10.95 2.84 -9.18
N ILE A 99 11.79 3.49 -10.00
CA ILE A 99 12.63 4.60 -9.56
C ILE A 99 12.02 5.87 -10.12
N CYS A 100 11.76 6.86 -9.27
CA CYS A 100 11.15 8.14 -9.61
C CYS A 100 12.09 9.30 -9.26
N LYS A 101 11.92 10.43 -9.94
CA LYS A 101 12.79 11.61 -9.79
C LYS A 101 12.30 12.58 -8.74
N SER A 102 10.99 12.68 -8.56
CA SER A 102 10.37 13.68 -7.69
C SER A 102 9.04 13.22 -7.14
N LEU A 103 8.64 13.85 -6.03
CA LEU A 103 7.35 13.73 -5.37
C LEU A 103 6.77 15.13 -5.24
N GLN A 104 5.54 15.35 -5.71
CA GLN A 104 4.92 16.68 -5.72
C GLN A 104 3.44 16.59 -5.33
N LEU A 105 2.93 17.62 -4.66
CA LEU A 105 1.50 17.72 -4.40
C LEU A 105 0.76 18.13 -5.68
N ASP A 106 -0.18 17.29 -6.11
CA ASP A 106 -1.19 17.64 -7.12
C ASP A 106 -2.45 18.11 -6.39
N SER A 107 -2.66 19.43 -6.36
CA SER A 107 -3.79 20.05 -5.67
C SER A 107 -5.15 19.73 -6.30
N GLN A 108 -5.18 19.35 -7.59
CA GLN A 108 -6.44 18.99 -8.26
C GLN A 108 -6.84 17.56 -7.94
N LYS A 109 -5.88 16.64 -8.06
CA LYS A 109 -6.09 15.22 -7.70
C LYS A 109 -6.19 15.02 -6.21
N GLN A 110 -5.77 16.03 -5.44
CA GLN A 110 -5.62 15.91 -4.01
C GLN A 110 -4.75 14.66 -3.76
N ALA A 111 -3.49 14.69 -4.18
CA ALA A 111 -2.58 13.56 -3.95
C ALA A 111 -1.12 13.99 -4.09
N TYR A 112 -0.23 13.28 -3.41
CA TYR A 112 1.19 13.35 -3.74
C TYR A 112 1.47 12.44 -4.93
N ILE A 113 2.07 12.98 -5.98
CA ILE A 113 2.35 12.27 -7.23
C ILE A 113 3.85 12.10 -7.38
N LEU A 114 4.30 10.87 -7.55
CA LEU A 114 5.63 10.55 -8.02
C LEU A 114 5.69 10.75 -9.53
N THR A 115 6.71 11.48 -9.98
CA THR A 115 6.91 11.79 -11.40
C THR A 115 8.32 11.43 -11.88
N GLY A 116 8.48 11.33 -13.21
CA GLY A 116 9.73 10.92 -13.83
C GLY A 116 10.12 9.48 -13.50
N CYS A 117 9.14 8.61 -13.31
CA CYS A 117 9.36 7.21 -12.96
C CYS A 117 9.89 6.38 -14.15
N SER A 118 10.65 5.33 -13.86
CA SER A 118 11.34 4.51 -14.86
C SER A 118 10.42 3.83 -15.87
N LYS A 119 9.14 3.63 -15.55
CA LYS A 119 8.13 3.08 -16.47
C LYS A 119 7.30 4.16 -17.18
N ASN A 120 7.72 5.44 -17.09
CA ASN A 120 7.03 6.63 -17.63
C ASN A 120 5.58 6.79 -17.13
N GLU A 121 5.24 6.21 -15.97
CA GLU A 121 3.94 6.33 -15.32
C GLU A 121 4.02 7.32 -14.16
N GLU A 122 3.00 8.15 -13.98
CA GLU A 122 2.79 8.90 -12.73
C GLU A 122 2.18 7.97 -11.70
N ILE A 123 2.68 8.03 -10.46
CA ILE A 123 2.18 7.17 -9.37
C ILE A 123 1.61 8.05 -8.27
N ALA A 124 0.32 7.90 -7.99
CA ALA A 124 -0.28 8.52 -6.83
C ALA A 124 0.15 7.78 -5.55
N VAL A 125 0.73 8.52 -4.63
CA VAL A 125 1.05 8.08 -3.27
C VAL A 125 -0.16 8.41 -2.40
N PHE A 126 -0.61 7.43 -1.62
CA PHE A 126 -1.69 7.67 -0.66
C PHE A 126 -1.19 8.52 0.52
N PRO A 127 -2.04 9.16 1.34
CA PRO A 127 -3.46 9.36 1.18
C PRO A 127 -3.86 10.83 0.96
N PHE A 128 -5.10 10.98 0.49
CA PHE A 128 -5.67 12.19 -0.09
C PHE A 128 -5.66 13.39 0.90
N PRO A 129 -5.15 14.57 0.49
CA PRO A 129 -4.95 15.80 1.24
C PRO A 129 -6.27 16.33 1.78
N GLY A 130 -6.42 16.04 3.05
CA GLY A 130 -7.14 16.80 4.07
C GLY A 130 -6.66 16.39 5.46
N VAL A 131 -5.46 15.79 5.53
CA VAL A 131 -4.87 15.16 6.74
C VAL A 131 -3.70 15.97 7.27
N LEU A 132 -3.12 16.84 6.44
CA LEU A 132 -1.98 17.69 6.79
C LEU A 132 -2.40 19.14 7.10
N ASP A 133 -3.70 19.40 7.19
CA ASP A 133 -4.29 20.67 7.63
C ASP A 133 -4.52 20.68 9.15
#